data_AF-A0A366KAS5-F1
#
_entry.id   AF-A0A366KAS5-F1
#
_cell.length_a   1.000
_cell.length_b   1.000
_cell.length_c   1.000
_cell.angle_alpha   90.00
_cell.angle_beta   90.00
_cell.angle_gamma   90.00
#
_symmetry.space_group_name_H-M   'P 1'
#
loop_
_entity.id
_entity.type
_entity.pdbx_description
1 polymer ?
#
loop_
_entity_poly.entity_id
_entity_poly.type
_entity_poly.pdbx_seq_one_letter_code
_entity_poly.pdbx_strand_id
1 'polypeptide(L)'
;MMAQAPDSLRADFQRFYTLDLDELGVSIRPRRAADLAANLPDQALTWGRIDPKASWGADRHLLANIADSVGFLAWTKTKESQRPNARWEGATPRPGDRPDDDIQSMEPERMLAMLALPRG
;
A
#
# COMPACT_ATOMS: atom_id res chain seq x y z
N MET A 1 -8.56 -14.59 2.99
CA MET A 1 -7.72 -14.51 4.22
C MET A 1 -7.11 -15.86 4.57
N MET A 2 -7.86 -16.80 5.18
CA MET A 2 -7.32 -18.12 5.57
C MET A 2 -6.74 -18.95 4.40
N ALA A 3 -7.34 -18.88 3.21
CA ALA A 3 -6.84 -19.61 2.04
C ALA A 3 -5.66 -18.94 1.33
N GLN A 4 -5.43 -17.64 1.56
CA GLN A 4 -4.43 -16.85 0.82
C GLN A 4 -3.15 -16.60 1.63
N ALA A 5 -3.26 -16.47 2.96
CA ALA A 5 -2.12 -16.20 3.85
C ALA A 5 -2.30 -16.87 5.23
N PRO A 6 -2.32 -18.21 5.31
CA PRO A 6 -2.56 -18.93 6.57
C PRO A 6 -1.43 -18.74 7.59
N ASP A 7 -0.19 -18.63 7.12
CA ASP A 7 1.01 -18.38 7.94
C ASP A 7 0.98 -17.01 8.63
N SER A 8 0.65 -15.98 7.85
CA SER A 8 0.56 -14.59 8.31
C SER A 8 -0.60 -14.43 9.29
N LEU A 9 -1.72 -15.10 9.02
CA LEU A 9 -2.86 -15.13 9.93
C LEU A 9 -2.52 -15.77 11.27
N ARG A 10 -1.79 -16.90 11.28
CA ARG A 10 -1.31 -17.54 12.52
C ARG A 10 -0.41 -16.60 13.31
N ALA A 11 0.54 -15.94 12.65
CA ALA A 11 1.43 -14.99 13.28
C ALA A 11 0.68 -13.77 13.87
N ASP A 12 -0.30 -13.22 13.14
CA ASP A 12 -1.11 -12.09 13.61
C ASP A 12 -2.00 -12.49 14.80
N PHE A 13 -2.57 -13.70 14.80
CA PHE A 13 -3.34 -14.23 15.93
C PHE A 13 -2.50 -14.35 17.21
N GLN A 14 -1.28 -14.87 17.07
CA GLN A 14 -0.35 -14.95 18.19
C GLN A 14 0.09 -13.55 18.65
N ARG A 15 0.32 -12.63 17.72
CA ARG A 15 0.82 -11.28 18.03
C ARG A 15 -0.22 -10.40 18.72
N PHE A 16 -1.44 -10.34 18.19
CA PHE A 16 -2.46 -9.39 18.66
C PHE A 16 -3.39 -9.98 19.71
N TYR A 17 -3.68 -11.28 19.63
CA TYR A 17 -4.62 -11.93 20.53
C TYR A 17 -3.95 -12.92 21.48
N THR A 18 -2.65 -13.20 21.31
CA THR A 18 -1.91 -14.21 22.10
C THR A 18 -2.59 -15.58 22.02
N LEU A 19 -3.20 -15.87 20.87
CA LEU A 19 -3.88 -17.13 20.61
C LEU A 19 -3.07 -17.98 19.66
N ASP A 20 -2.87 -19.24 20.02
CA ASP A 20 -2.33 -20.25 19.12
C ASP A 20 -3.45 -20.78 18.22
N LEU A 21 -3.31 -20.56 16.91
CA LEU A 21 -4.28 -21.01 15.92
C LEU A 21 -4.28 -22.54 15.77
N ASP A 22 -3.27 -23.24 16.27
CA ASP A 22 -3.21 -24.71 16.25
C ASP A 22 -4.16 -25.34 17.28
N GLU A 23 -4.65 -24.56 18.27
CA GLU A 23 -5.70 -25.00 19.20
C GLU A 23 -7.13 -24.79 18.66
N LEU A 24 -7.26 -24.40 17.39
CA LEU A 24 -8.56 -24.22 16.72
C LEU A 24 -9.34 -25.53 16.67
N GLY A 25 -10.55 -25.52 17.20
CA GLY A 25 -11.41 -26.70 17.32
C GLY A 25 -11.18 -27.54 18.58
N VAL A 26 -10.10 -27.30 19.32
CA VAL A 26 -9.83 -27.93 20.63
C VAL A 26 -10.24 -26.98 21.75
N SER A 27 -9.55 -25.85 21.88
CA SER A 27 -9.83 -24.82 22.90
C SER A 27 -10.53 -23.60 22.30
N ILE A 28 -10.26 -23.29 21.02
CA ILE A 28 -10.80 -22.11 20.32
C ILE A 28 -11.95 -22.54 19.41
N ARG A 29 -13.14 -21.97 19.63
CA ARG A 29 -14.29 -22.21 18.74
C ARG A 29 -14.04 -21.59 17.36
N PRO A 30 -14.34 -22.29 16.25
CA PRO A 30 -14.17 -21.76 14.90
C PRO A 30 -14.84 -20.40 14.66
N ARG A 31 -16.04 -20.19 15.23
CA ARG A 31 -16.75 -18.91 15.13
C ARG A 31 -15.97 -17.77 15.79
N ARG A 32 -15.38 -18.01 16.98
CA ARG A 32 -14.57 -17.02 17.68
C ARG A 32 -13.33 -16.64 16.87
N ALA A 33 -12.68 -17.63 16.25
CA ALA A 33 -11.55 -17.35 15.37
C ALA A 33 -11.97 -16.53 14.15
N ALA A 34 -13.12 -16.81 13.54
CA ALA A 34 -13.65 -15.99 12.45
C ALA A 34 -13.95 -14.55 12.90
N ASP A 35 -14.56 -14.37 14.07
CA ASP A 35 -14.86 -13.05 14.64
C ASP A 35 -13.56 -12.25 14.88
N LEU A 36 -12.49 -12.90 15.36
CA LEU A 36 -11.19 -12.26 15.57
C LEU A 36 -10.46 -11.96 14.26
N ALA A 37 -10.51 -12.86 13.29
CA ALA A 37 -9.92 -12.63 11.97
C ALA A 37 -10.57 -11.44 11.26
N ALA A 38 -11.89 -11.25 11.43
CA ALA A 38 -12.61 -10.12 10.87
C ALA A 38 -12.26 -8.78 11.54
N ASN A 39 -11.80 -8.79 12.80
CA ASN A 39 -11.45 -7.61 13.58
C ASN A 39 -9.94 -7.41 13.74
N LEU A 40 -9.14 -7.93 12.81
CA LEU A 40 -7.69 -7.77 12.82
C LEU A 40 -7.31 -6.28 12.71
N PRO A 41 -6.34 -5.80 13.52
CA PRO A 41 -5.87 -4.42 13.44
C PRO A 41 -5.26 -4.09 12.06
N ASP A 42 -5.25 -2.80 11.70
CA ASP A 42 -4.67 -2.32 10.43
C ASP A 42 -3.18 -2.68 10.28
N GLN A 43 -2.46 -2.89 11.38
CA GLN A 43 -1.04 -3.29 11.35
C GLN A 43 -0.82 -4.80 11.17
N ALA A 44 -1.88 -5.57 10.90
CA ALA A 44 -1.78 -7.00 10.65
C ALA A 44 -1.05 -7.30 9.32
N LEU A 45 -0.13 -8.26 9.36
CA LEU A 45 0.64 -8.68 8.19
C LEU A 45 -0.26 -9.27 7.10
N THR A 46 -1.37 -9.88 7.53
CA THR A 46 -2.32 -10.54 6.65
C THR A 46 -2.92 -9.58 5.60
N TRP A 47 -3.10 -8.29 5.93
CA TRP A 47 -3.61 -7.32 4.97
C TRP A 47 -2.64 -7.08 3.81
N GLY A 48 -1.35 -6.91 4.09
CA GLY A 48 -0.31 -6.74 3.07
C GLY A 48 -0.13 -7.94 2.14
N ARG A 49 -0.54 -9.15 2.57
CA ARG A 49 -0.55 -10.36 1.72
C ARG A 49 -1.75 -10.43 0.79
N ILE A 50 -2.87 -9.84 1.17
CA ILE A 50 -4.10 -9.80 0.35
C ILE A 50 -4.01 -8.66 -0.65
N ASP A 51 -3.60 -7.48 -0.19
CA ASP A 51 -3.39 -6.31 -1.02
C ASP A 51 -2.05 -5.66 -0.63
N PRO A 52 -1.07 -5.57 -1.55
CA PRO A 52 0.18 -4.88 -1.30
C PRO A 52 -0.01 -3.44 -0.78
N LYS A 53 -1.07 -2.73 -1.21
CA LYS A 53 -1.37 -1.36 -0.77
C LYS A 53 -1.72 -1.29 0.71
N ALA A 54 -2.34 -2.33 1.24
CA ALA A 54 -2.73 -2.42 2.65
C ALA A 54 -1.57 -2.85 3.57
N SER A 55 -0.34 -2.97 3.04
CA SER A 55 0.84 -3.31 3.86
C SER A 55 1.31 -2.17 4.75
N TRP A 56 0.96 -0.93 4.44
CA TRP A 56 1.26 0.24 5.28
C TRP A 56 0.00 0.69 6.01
N GLY A 57 0.11 0.86 7.33
CA GLY A 57 -0.90 1.56 8.11
C GLY A 57 -0.89 3.06 7.85
N ALA A 58 -1.96 3.74 8.28
CA ALA A 58 -2.12 5.19 8.15
C ALA A 58 -0.89 5.95 8.68
N ASP A 59 -0.36 5.54 9.83
CA ASP A 59 0.80 6.14 10.48
C ASP A 59 2.03 6.14 9.54
N ARG A 60 2.25 5.04 8.83
CA ARG A 60 3.40 4.90 7.92
C ARG A 60 3.21 5.72 6.65
N HIS A 61 2.00 5.82 6.14
CA HIS A 61 1.66 6.74 5.06
C HIS A 61 1.89 8.20 5.46
N LEU A 62 1.45 8.60 6.65
CA LEU A 62 1.65 9.95 7.16
C LEU A 62 3.14 10.27 7.35
N LEU A 63 3.92 9.34 7.89
CA LEU A 63 5.37 9.51 8.04
C LEU A 63 6.08 9.63 6.69
N ALA A 64 5.69 8.82 5.70
CA ALA A 64 6.22 8.96 4.34
C ALA A 64 5.88 10.35 3.77
N ASN A 65 4.63 10.79 3.85
CA ASN A 65 4.22 12.11 3.37
C ASN A 65 4.99 13.26 4.05
N ILE A 66 5.28 13.14 5.35
CA ILE A 66 6.09 14.12 6.08
C ILE A 66 7.53 14.10 5.56
N ALA A 67 8.16 12.91 5.46
CA ALA A 67 9.52 12.77 4.95
C ALA A 67 9.65 13.34 3.53
N ASP A 68 8.67 13.03 2.68
CA ASP A 68 8.57 13.50 1.31
C ASP A 68 8.44 15.02 1.24
N SER A 69 7.55 15.61 2.04
CA SER A 69 7.36 17.05 2.12
C SER A 69 8.63 17.77 2.60
N VAL A 70 9.31 17.24 3.61
CA VAL A 70 10.56 17.80 4.12
C VAL A 70 11.69 17.68 3.10
N GLY A 71 11.81 16.53 2.45
CA GLY A 71 12.78 16.29 1.37
C GLY A 71 12.57 17.24 0.20
N PHE A 72 11.32 17.43 -0.22
CA PHE A 72 10.96 18.39 -1.25
C PHE A 72 11.33 19.82 -0.85
N LEU A 73 10.96 20.27 0.36
CA LEU A 73 11.32 21.61 0.86
C LEU A 73 12.83 21.83 0.90
N ALA A 74 13.61 20.83 1.30
CA ALA A 74 15.07 20.91 1.25
C ALA A 74 15.59 21.00 -0.19
N TRP A 75 15.06 20.16 -1.09
CA TRP A 75 15.42 20.15 -2.50
C TRP A 75 15.13 21.48 -3.20
N THR A 76 13.99 22.13 -2.91
CA THR A 76 13.64 23.44 -3.53
C THR A 76 14.69 24.53 -3.27
N LYS A 77 15.49 24.41 -2.20
CA LYS A 77 16.55 25.37 -1.85
C LYS A 77 17.89 25.09 -2.54
N THR A 78 17.99 24.00 -3.30
CA THR A 78 19.23 23.61 -3.98
C THR A 78 19.42 24.35 -5.31
N LYS A 79 20.60 24.25 -5.92
CA LYS A 79 20.83 24.73 -7.30
C LYS A 79 20.19 23.82 -8.34
N GLU A 80 19.95 22.56 -7.99
CA GLU A 80 19.36 21.56 -8.88
C GLU A 80 17.90 21.88 -9.18
N SER A 81 17.13 22.32 -8.17
CA SER A 81 15.74 22.75 -8.33
C SER A 81 15.57 23.96 -9.25
N GLN A 82 16.61 24.77 -9.42
CA GLN A 82 16.60 25.97 -10.26
C GLN A 82 16.84 25.67 -11.75
N ARG A 83 17.12 24.41 -12.12
CA ARG A 83 17.35 24.03 -13.51
C ARG A 83 16.01 24.01 -14.28
N PRO A 84 16.03 24.37 -15.57
CA PRO A 84 14.88 24.15 -16.45
C PRO A 84 14.50 22.66 -16.43
N ASN A 85 13.21 22.37 -16.28
CA ASN A 85 12.66 21.00 -16.19
C ASN A 85 13.15 20.16 -14.99
N ALA A 86 13.65 20.80 -13.92
CA ALA A 86 13.98 20.08 -12.69
C ALA A 86 12.74 19.37 -12.11
N ARG A 87 12.87 18.09 -11.77
CA ARG A 87 11.83 17.29 -11.11
C ARG A 87 12.40 16.71 -9.83
N TRP A 88 11.56 16.63 -8.81
CA TRP A 88 11.93 16.02 -7.54
C TRP A 88 11.56 14.54 -7.58
N GLU A 89 12.56 13.66 -7.42
CA GLU A 89 12.42 12.20 -7.49
C GLU A 89 12.68 11.53 -6.11
N GLY A 90 12.76 12.32 -5.04
CA GLY A 90 13.08 11.83 -3.70
C GLY A 90 11.88 11.27 -2.92
N ALA A 91 10.75 11.06 -3.57
CA ALA A 91 9.54 10.57 -2.92
C ALA A 91 9.69 9.09 -2.55
N THR A 92 9.31 8.75 -1.32
CA THR A 92 9.35 7.37 -0.82
C THR A 92 8.37 6.50 -1.61
N PRO A 93 8.79 5.37 -2.20
CA PRO A 93 7.89 4.50 -2.95
C PRO A 93 6.84 3.89 -2.02
N ARG A 94 5.55 4.04 -2.33
CA ARG A 94 4.47 3.48 -1.51
C ARG A 94 4.13 2.08 -2.00
N PRO A 95 3.70 1.18 -1.10
CA PRO A 95 3.31 -0.15 -1.50
C PRO A 95 2.17 -0.12 -2.51
N GLY A 96 2.34 -0.86 -3.60
CA GLY A 96 1.35 -0.93 -4.67
C GLY A 96 1.29 0.31 -5.58
N ASP A 97 2.18 1.29 -5.40
CA ASP A 97 2.48 2.25 -6.45
C ASP A 97 3.11 1.49 -7.62
N ARG A 98 2.60 1.74 -8.83
CA ARG A 98 3.26 1.29 -10.04
C ARG A 98 4.30 2.35 -10.41
N PRO A 99 5.49 1.95 -10.90
CA PRO A 99 6.42 2.91 -11.48
C PRO A 99 5.70 3.73 -12.58
N ASP A 100 6.00 5.03 -12.66
CA ASP A 100 5.46 5.94 -13.69
C ASP A 100 5.92 5.56 -15.13
N ASP A 101 6.69 4.49 -15.28
CA ASP A 101 7.33 4.04 -16.52
C ASP A 101 6.36 3.81 -17.69
N ASP A 102 5.06 3.67 -17.43
CA ASP A 102 4.03 3.39 -18.44
C ASP A 102 3.15 4.60 -18.80
N ILE A 103 3.42 5.79 -18.21
CA ILE A 103 2.67 7.01 -18.54
C ILE A 103 3.28 7.66 -19.79
N GLN A 104 2.76 7.29 -20.94
CA GLN A 104 3.09 7.96 -22.20
C GLN A 104 2.43 9.34 -22.25
N SER A 105 3.24 10.39 -22.25
CA SER A 105 2.75 11.76 -22.51
C SER A 105 2.13 11.83 -23.90
N MET A 106 0.88 12.28 -23.99
CA MET A 106 0.15 12.42 -25.24
C MET A 106 -0.48 13.82 -25.32
N GLU A 107 -0.38 14.44 -26.49
CA GLU A 107 -1.02 15.74 -26.75
C GLU A 107 -2.55 15.64 -26.58
N PRO A 108 -3.20 16.65 -25.95
CA PRO A 108 -4.64 16.62 -25.67
C PRO A 108 -5.50 16.37 -26.91
N GLU A 109 -5.09 16.94 -28.05
CA GLU A 109 -5.78 16.80 -29.34
C GLU A 109 -5.76 15.34 -29.84
N ARG A 110 -4.64 14.65 -29.65
CA ARG A 110 -4.46 13.24 -30.02
C ARG A 110 -5.28 12.33 -29.12
N MET A 111 -5.38 12.66 -27.82
CA MET A 111 -6.23 11.94 -26.87
C MET A 111 -7.71 12.04 -27.26
N LEU A 112 -8.19 13.24 -27.60
CA LEU A 112 -9.57 13.48 -28.02
C LEU A 112 -9.90 12.73 -29.32
N ALA A 113 -8.99 12.72 -30.29
CA ALA A 113 -9.16 11.96 -31.53
C ALA A 113 -9.27 10.44 -31.29
N MET A 114 -8.47 9.91 -30.35
CA MET A 114 -8.53 8.50 -29.97
C MET A 114 -9.86 8.13 -29.29
N LEU A 115 -10.38 8.99 -28.43
CA LEU A 115 -11.64 8.78 -27.71
C LEU A 115 -12.87 8.89 -28.62
N ALA A 116 -12.74 9.59 -29.75
CA ALA A 116 -13.79 9.76 -30.75
C ALA A 116 -13.93 8.58 -31.72
N LEU A 117 -12.99 7.63 -31.71
CA LEU A 117 -13.10 6.41 -32.52
C LEU A 117 -14.25 5.53 -32.02
N PRO A 118 -15.03 4.90 -32.92
CA PRO A 118 -16.06 3.95 -32.53
C PRO A 118 -15.41 2.77 -31.80
N ARG A 119 -15.85 2.53 -30.57
CA ARG A 119 -15.40 1.37 -29.79
C ARG A 119 -16.08 0.14 -30.38
N GLY A 120 -15.29 -0.71 -31.04
CA GLY A 120 -15.72 -2.04 -31.50
C GLY A 120 -15.87 -3.02 -30.35
#